data_AF-A0A844YY73-F1
#
_entry.id   AF-A0A844YY73-F1
#
_cell.length_a   1.000
_cell.length_b   1.000
_cell.length_c   1.000
_cell.angle_alpha   90.00
_cell.angle_beta   90.00
_cell.angle_gamma   90.00
#
_symmetry.space_group_name_H-M   'P 1'
#
loop_
_entity.id
_entity.type
_entity.pdbx_description
1 polymer ?
#
loop_
_entity_poly.entity_id
_entity_poly.type
_entity_poly.pdbx_seq_one_letter_code
_entity_poly.pdbx_strand_id
1 'polypeptide(L)'
;MKPATPVTRTRIIAPSLVAAAIPRNRLPRHQGQAWALDRARRNPHKAAMIRRLAPILLLLAALPATVSVLAQDQGLDSADRRLAQVAERLQAANVALCRQHMPLTGLILFSADQYGRPDPVRFADGPLAVAQVLPGSPAHAAGIQANDAIVAIDGQAVAALEPEQDHPLRDAAFARLADSGPGRPLELGLRRAGQDITATLTPPPGCRALVEVMAGADGIARSDGRVIQISWRFVAQWTDEELAAIVAHELAHSVLEHRRRLEAAGVKTGFLGEFGRNRRLRRQVESEADLLSVHLLANAGLDPYLAPRFWRSEAGQRMDAGVLRSGAYSAPRQRAAAMEAEIAAHLQGKPLPSRADHLLAGREVPYTER
;
A
#
# COMPACT_ATOMS: atom_id res chain seq x y z
N MET A 1 -35.23 -29.91 -41.61
CA MET A 1 -36.25 -29.01 -42.18
C MET A 1 -37.54 -29.10 -41.36
N LYS A 2 -37.81 -28.09 -40.54
CA LYS A 2 -39.10 -27.65 -40.00
C LYS A 2 -38.93 -26.15 -39.66
N PRO A 3 -39.97 -25.31 -39.81
CA PRO A 3 -39.82 -23.90 -40.15
C PRO A 3 -39.61 -22.98 -38.94
N ALA A 4 -38.91 -21.88 -39.19
CA ALA A 4 -38.68 -20.77 -38.28
C ALA A 4 -39.96 -19.93 -38.09
N THR A 5 -40.28 -19.60 -36.84
CA THR A 5 -41.25 -18.57 -36.47
C THR A 5 -40.54 -17.24 -36.15
N PRO A 6 -41.12 -16.09 -36.53
CA PRO A 6 -40.44 -14.80 -36.47
C PRO A 6 -40.58 -14.16 -35.07
N VAL A 7 -39.47 -13.77 -34.46
CA VAL A 7 -39.48 -12.93 -33.26
C VAL A 7 -39.42 -11.47 -33.67
N THR A 8 -40.50 -10.76 -33.31
CA THR A 8 -40.80 -9.36 -33.50
C THR A 8 -39.73 -8.46 -32.84
N ARG A 9 -39.18 -7.51 -33.61
CA ARG A 9 -38.32 -6.44 -33.09
C ARG A 9 -39.15 -5.44 -32.29
N THR A 10 -39.08 -5.50 -30.97
CA THR A 10 -39.60 -4.45 -30.10
C THR A 10 -38.61 -3.28 -30.08
N ARG A 11 -39.00 -2.14 -30.64
CA ARG A 11 -38.31 -0.85 -30.51
C ARG A 11 -38.32 -0.43 -29.03
N ILE A 12 -37.17 -0.42 -28.38
CA ILE A 12 -37.00 0.24 -27.08
C ILE A 12 -36.81 1.73 -27.37
N ILE A 13 -37.83 2.50 -27.01
CA ILE A 13 -37.87 3.95 -27.06
C ILE A 13 -37.05 4.46 -25.87
N ALA A 14 -36.04 5.29 -26.16
CA ALA A 14 -35.27 6.00 -25.15
C ALA A 14 -36.17 7.02 -24.42
N PRO A 15 -36.18 7.06 -23.08
CA PRO A 15 -36.83 8.15 -22.37
C PRO A 15 -35.91 9.39 -22.39
N SER A 16 -36.40 10.47 -23.02
CA SER A 16 -35.84 11.81 -22.91
C SER A 16 -35.82 12.26 -21.44
N LEU A 17 -34.63 12.47 -20.89
CA LEU A 17 -34.44 13.15 -19.62
C LEU A 17 -34.66 14.65 -19.83
N VAL A 18 -35.78 15.13 -19.31
CA VAL A 18 -36.12 16.54 -19.16
C VAL A 18 -35.14 17.18 -18.16
N ALA A 19 -34.49 18.26 -18.59
CA ALA A 19 -33.66 19.10 -17.74
C ALA A 19 -34.52 19.84 -16.70
N ALA A 20 -34.46 19.40 -15.45
CA ALA A 20 -35.02 20.12 -14.31
C ALA A 20 -33.99 21.11 -13.77
N ALA A 21 -34.31 22.41 -13.88
CA ALA A 21 -33.52 23.49 -13.33
C ALA A 21 -33.50 23.45 -11.80
N ILE A 22 -32.31 23.38 -11.21
CA ILE A 22 -32.10 23.51 -9.76
C ILE A 22 -32.10 25.00 -9.38
N PRO A 23 -32.96 25.46 -8.46
CA PRO A 23 -32.98 26.86 -8.03
C PRO A 23 -31.75 27.19 -7.17
N ARG A 24 -31.08 28.31 -7.52
CA ARG A 24 -29.99 28.91 -6.75
C ARG A 24 -30.50 29.41 -5.40
N ASN A 25 -30.16 28.69 -4.32
CA ASN A 25 -30.40 29.17 -2.96
C ASN A 25 -29.38 30.27 -2.61
N ARG A 26 -29.89 31.49 -2.40
CA ARG A 26 -29.14 32.63 -1.86
C ARG A 26 -29.03 32.47 -0.34
N LEU A 27 -27.81 32.40 0.18
CA LEU A 27 -27.54 32.60 1.61
C LEU A 27 -27.64 34.10 1.95
N PRO A 28 -28.28 34.49 3.05
CA PRO A 28 -28.49 35.88 3.44
C PRO A 28 -27.21 36.53 4.00
N ARG A 29 -26.99 37.78 3.61
CA ARG A 29 -25.96 38.69 4.14
C ARG A 29 -26.26 39.02 5.60
N HIS A 30 -25.34 38.71 6.50
CA HIS A 30 -25.33 39.29 7.85
C HIS A 30 -24.81 40.73 7.79
N GLN A 31 -25.74 41.69 7.81
CA GLN A 31 -25.47 43.06 8.26
C GLN A 31 -25.86 43.14 9.74
N GLY A 32 -24.87 43.45 10.58
CA GLY A 32 -25.03 43.72 12.00
C GLY A 32 -23.96 44.70 12.44
N GLN A 33 -23.92 45.88 11.80
CA GLN A 33 -23.28 47.06 12.36
C GLN A 33 -24.35 47.83 13.13
N ALA A 34 -24.28 47.77 14.44
CA ALA A 34 -24.59 48.88 15.33
C ALA A 34 -24.12 48.43 16.70
N TRP A 35 -23.31 49.27 17.34
CA TRP A 35 -23.30 49.60 18.77
C TRP A 35 -21.90 50.18 19.06
N ALA A 36 -21.92 51.45 19.43
CA ALA A 36 -20.83 52.24 20.02
C ALA A 36 -19.71 52.77 19.11
N LEU A 37 -20.06 53.73 18.24
CA LEU A 37 -19.31 54.99 18.24
C LEU A 37 -19.64 55.68 19.57
N ASP A 38 -18.68 55.83 20.47
CA ASP A 38 -18.41 57.09 21.20
C ASP A 38 -17.34 56.89 22.28
N ARG A 39 -16.06 57.13 21.93
CA ARG A 39 -15.05 57.75 22.81
C ARG A 39 -13.69 57.81 22.11
N ALA A 40 -13.55 58.80 21.23
CA ALA A 40 -12.25 59.36 20.91
C ALA A 40 -12.31 60.86 21.19
N ARG A 41 -11.63 61.31 22.25
CA ARG A 41 -10.95 62.61 22.43
C ARG A 41 -10.76 62.90 23.92
N ARG A 42 -9.50 62.83 24.38
CA ARG A 42 -8.83 63.70 25.36
C ARG A 42 -7.55 63.02 25.87
N ASN A 43 -6.41 63.28 25.23
CA ASN A 43 -5.33 64.13 25.77
C ASN A 43 -4.01 63.87 25.01
N PRO A 44 -3.35 64.90 24.48
CA PRO A 44 -2.03 64.79 23.87
C PRO A 44 -0.97 64.85 24.98
N HIS A 45 0.06 64.01 24.92
CA HIS A 45 1.44 64.24 25.41
C HIS A 45 2.13 62.88 25.53
N LYS A 46 3.02 62.56 24.55
CA LYS A 46 4.35 61.95 24.71
C LYS A 46 4.80 61.41 23.35
N ALA A 47 5.59 62.23 22.68
CA ALA A 47 6.32 61.91 21.48
C ALA A 47 7.73 61.38 21.83
N ALA A 48 8.27 60.59 20.89
CA ALA A 48 9.70 60.40 20.58
C ALA A 48 10.54 59.44 21.46
N MET A 49 11.61 58.93 20.82
CA MET A 49 12.62 57.95 21.28
C MET A 49 12.10 56.49 21.28
N ILE A 50 12.56 55.53 20.46
CA ILE A 50 13.92 55.20 20.05
C ILE A 50 13.86 54.55 18.65
N ARG A 51 14.51 55.21 17.68
CA ARG A 51 14.88 54.65 16.38
C ARG A 51 16.40 54.77 16.33
N ARG A 52 17.13 53.68 16.54
CA ARG A 52 18.54 53.43 16.19
C ARG A 52 18.99 52.14 16.87
N LEU A 53 19.03 51.04 16.11
CA LEU A 53 20.03 49.96 16.12
C LEU A 53 19.53 48.82 15.21
N ALA A 54 20.48 48.20 14.51
CA ALA A 54 20.37 47.04 13.61
C ALA A 54 20.00 47.29 12.12
N PRO A 55 20.98 47.68 11.29
CA PRO A 55 21.06 47.24 9.90
C PRO A 55 22.21 46.23 9.74
N ILE A 56 22.21 45.11 10.48
CA ILE A 56 23.14 43.98 10.22
C ILE A 56 22.44 42.69 10.66
N LEU A 57 21.42 42.23 9.91
CA LEU A 57 20.97 40.82 9.94
C LEU A 57 20.03 40.52 8.78
N LEU A 58 20.46 40.74 7.54
CA LEU A 58 19.63 40.44 6.37
C LEU A 58 20.45 39.80 5.25
N LEU A 59 21.32 38.85 5.61
CA LEU A 59 22.07 38.07 4.62
C LEU A 59 22.17 36.55 4.94
N LEU A 60 21.26 36.00 5.74
CA LEU A 60 21.31 34.58 6.13
C LEU A 60 19.95 33.85 6.19
N ALA A 61 18.95 34.30 5.43
CA ALA A 61 17.61 33.71 5.44
C ALA A 61 17.18 33.06 4.10
N ALA A 62 18.13 32.63 3.27
CA ALA A 62 17.82 31.97 1.99
C ALA A 62 18.14 30.46 1.96
N LEU A 63 18.24 29.80 3.12
CA LEU A 63 18.43 28.35 3.21
C LEU A 63 17.51 27.76 4.29
N PRO A 64 16.25 27.44 3.96
CA PRO A 64 15.67 26.22 4.53
C PRO A 64 14.75 25.41 3.59
N ALA A 65 14.42 25.88 2.38
CA ALA A 65 13.43 25.19 1.54
C ALA A 65 13.99 23.94 0.82
N THR A 66 15.28 23.94 0.46
CA THR A 66 15.93 22.82 -0.26
C THR A 66 16.25 21.63 0.65
N VAL A 67 16.52 21.88 1.93
CA VAL A 67 16.85 20.83 2.91
C VAL A 67 15.64 19.95 3.22
N SER A 68 14.44 20.53 3.31
CA SER A 68 13.21 19.78 3.66
C SER A 68 12.74 18.82 2.56
N VAL A 69 12.93 19.16 1.28
CA VAL A 69 12.52 18.29 0.15
C VAL A 69 13.47 17.09 0.01
N LEU A 70 14.79 17.33 0.09
CA LEU A 70 15.79 16.25 -0.01
C LEU A 70 15.72 15.28 1.18
N ALA A 71 15.42 15.76 2.39
CA ALA A 71 15.24 14.92 3.56
C ALA A 71 13.97 14.06 3.48
N GLN A 72 12.92 14.54 2.80
CA GLN A 72 11.68 13.80 2.60
C GLN A 72 11.83 12.70 1.54
N ASP A 73 12.59 12.95 0.47
CA ASP A 73 12.92 11.95 -0.56
C ASP A 73 13.84 10.85 0.00
N GLN A 74 14.89 11.21 0.75
CA GLN A 74 15.78 10.22 1.40
C GLN A 74 15.05 9.38 2.45
N GLY A 75 14.08 9.97 3.13
CA GLY A 75 13.18 9.24 4.00
C GLY A 75 12.43 8.17 3.20
N LEU A 76 11.67 8.60 2.18
CA LEU A 76 10.80 7.73 1.37
C LEU A 76 11.57 6.54 0.80
N ASP A 77 12.73 6.82 0.22
CA ASP A 77 13.62 5.80 -0.32
C ASP A 77 14.04 4.76 0.74
N SER A 78 14.38 5.23 1.94
CA SER A 78 14.77 4.34 3.04
C SER A 78 13.63 3.42 3.46
N ALA A 79 12.40 3.94 3.61
CA ALA A 79 11.30 3.07 4.04
C ALA A 79 10.77 2.16 2.93
N ASP A 80 10.79 2.59 1.66
CA ASP A 80 10.54 1.71 0.52
C ASP A 80 11.49 0.51 0.52
N ARG A 81 12.79 0.76 0.71
CA ARG A 81 13.81 -0.29 0.75
C ARG A 81 13.59 -1.25 1.91
N ARG A 82 13.33 -0.72 3.11
CA ARG A 82 13.07 -1.52 4.32
C ARG A 82 11.83 -2.40 4.14
N LEU A 83 10.74 -1.82 3.63
CA LEU A 83 9.50 -2.56 3.38
C LEU A 83 9.71 -3.67 2.34
N ALA A 84 10.34 -3.36 1.21
CA ALA A 84 10.60 -4.34 0.16
C ALA A 84 11.52 -5.47 0.65
N GLN A 85 12.55 -5.16 1.43
CA GLN A 85 13.45 -6.17 1.99
C GLN A 85 12.73 -7.12 2.96
N VAL A 86 11.86 -6.59 3.83
CA VAL A 86 11.03 -7.39 4.74
C VAL A 86 10.03 -8.25 3.94
N ALA A 87 9.37 -7.65 2.93
CA ALA A 87 8.39 -8.34 2.11
C ALA A 87 8.99 -9.50 1.32
N GLU A 88 10.08 -9.29 0.57
CA GLU A 88 10.70 -10.37 -0.21
C GLU A 88 11.24 -11.49 0.68
N ARG A 89 11.78 -11.16 1.87
CA ARG A 89 12.20 -12.18 2.85
C ARG A 89 11.02 -13.07 3.27
N LEU A 90 9.88 -12.47 3.62
CA LEU A 90 8.68 -13.20 4.04
C LEU A 90 8.07 -14.00 2.88
N GLN A 91 8.03 -13.43 1.67
CA GLN A 91 7.50 -14.08 0.48
C GLN A 91 8.34 -15.28 0.05
N ALA A 92 9.67 -15.16 0.07
CA ALA A 92 10.59 -16.24 -0.26
C ALA A 92 10.48 -17.41 0.72
N ALA A 93 10.50 -17.10 2.02
CA ALA A 93 10.51 -18.10 3.08
C ALA A 93 9.21 -18.92 3.17
N ASN A 94 8.11 -18.40 2.65
CA ASN A 94 6.78 -18.99 2.76
C ASN A 94 6.23 -19.54 1.44
N VAL A 95 7.06 -19.64 0.40
CA VAL A 95 6.67 -20.10 -0.95
C VAL A 95 5.88 -21.42 -0.95
N ALA A 96 6.16 -22.32 0.00
CA ALA A 96 5.49 -23.61 0.11
C ALA A 96 4.04 -23.52 0.66
N LEU A 97 3.66 -22.42 1.30
CA LEU A 97 2.34 -22.25 1.92
C LEU A 97 1.33 -21.60 0.96
N CYS A 98 1.80 -20.74 0.06
CA CYS A 98 0.96 -20.03 -0.91
C CYS A 98 0.70 -20.85 -2.18
N ARG A 99 -0.48 -20.62 -2.78
CA ARG A 99 -0.90 -21.20 -4.07
C ARG A 99 -0.51 -20.36 -5.27
N GLN A 100 -0.41 -19.05 -5.06
CA GLN A 100 -0.01 -18.09 -6.08
C GLN A 100 1.40 -17.63 -5.80
N HIS A 101 2.21 -17.63 -6.85
CA HIS A 101 3.62 -17.25 -6.79
C HIS A 101 3.90 -16.08 -7.73
N MET A 102 4.97 -15.35 -7.43
CA MET A 102 5.52 -14.32 -8.30
C MET A 102 7.06 -14.37 -8.27
N PRO A 103 7.74 -13.86 -9.30
CA PRO A 103 9.18 -13.68 -9.25
C PRO A 103 9.57 -12.58 -8.25
N LEU A 104 10.51 -12.88 -7.36
CA LEU A 104 11.13 -11.88 -6.48
C LEU A 104 12.31 -11.25 -7.20
N THR A 105 12.14 -10.04 -7.72
CA THR A 105 13.13 -9.38 -8.58
C THR A 105 14.11 -8.51 -7.79
N GLY A 106 13.70 -8.00 -6.63
CA GLY A 106 14.38 -6.94 -5.88
C GLY A 106 14.25 -5.55 -6.50
N LEU A 107 13.33 -5.36 -7.45
CA LEU A 107 13.05 -4.05 -8.06
C LEU A 107 12.04 -3.27 -7.22
N ILE A 108 12.38 -2.03 -6.90
CA ILE A 108 11.44 -1.03 -6.39
C ILE A 108 11.21 -0.04 -7.53
N LEU A 109 9.96 0.15 -7.92
CA LEU A 109 9.59 0.93 -9.10
C LEU A 109 8.88 2.22 -8.73
N PHE A 110 8.96 3.19 -9.62
CA PHE A 110 8.07 4.34 -9.66
C PHE A 110 7.63 4.67 -11.08
N SER A 111 6.58 5.47 -11.18
CA SER A 111 6.15 6.08 -12.43
C SER A 111 5.88 7.56 -12.28
N ALA A 112 6.08 8.31 -13.38
CA ALA A 112 6.02 9.76 -13.39
C ALA A 112 4.63 10.30 -12.95
N ASP A 113 3.57 9.56 -13.24
CA ASP A 113 2.18 9.87 -12.89
C ASP A 113 1.86 9.79 -11.39
N GLN A 114 2.77 9.26 -10.57
CA GLN A 114 2.68 9.30 -9.11
C GLN A 114 3.00 10.68 -8.53
N TYR A 115 3.61 11.56 -9.33
CA TYR A 115 4.09 12.86 -8.89
C TYR A 115 3.34 13.97 -9.60
N GLY A 116 2.83 14.95 -8.84
CA GLY A 116 2.22 16.15 -9.44
C GLY A 116 3.20 16.97 -10.30
N ARG A 117 4.50 16.85 -10.02
CA ARG A 117 5.60 17.39 -10.84
C ARG A 117 6.73 16.35 -10.88
N PRO A 118 6.79 15.48 -11.90
CA PRO A 118 7.83 14.46 -11.99
C PRO A 118 9.21 15.10 -12.18
N ASP A 119 10.24 14.51 -11.59
CA ASP A 119 11.63 14.94 -11.75
C ASP A 119 12.08 14.66 -13.21
N PRO A 120 12.40 15.70 -14.00
CA PRO A 120 12.74 15.54 -15.40
C PRO A 120 14.06 14.76 -15.62
N VAL A 121 14.93 14.70 -14.62
CA VAL A 121 16.18 13.92 -14.70
C VAL A 121 15.90 12.45 -14.49
N ARG A 122 15.12 12.11 -13.46
CA ARG A 122 14.76 10.74 -13.08
C ARG A 122 13.90 10.03 -14.15
N PHE A 123 13.03 10.78 -14.81
CA PHE A 123 12.13 10.26 -15.86
C PHE A 123 12.55 10.68 -17.28
N ALA A 124 13.82 11.07 -17.48
CA ALA A 124 14.34 11.50 -18.78
C ALA A 124 14.21 10.41 -19.87
N ASP A 125 14.43 9.15 -19.48
CA ASP A 125 14.51 8.01 -20.39
C ASP A 125 13.17 7.24 -20.53
N GLY A 126 12.16 7.56 -19.72
CA GLY A 126 10.83 6.95 -19.79
C GLY A 126 9.94 7.23 -18.57
N PRO A 127 8.62 6.96 -18.67
CA PRO A 127 7.65 7.27 -17.62
C PRO A 127 7.64 6.27 -16.46
N LEU A 128 8.26 5.10 -16.63
CA LEU A 128 8.42 4.06 -15.60
C LEU A 128 9.91 3.83 -15.41
N ALA A 129 10.37 3.85 -14.16
CA ALA A 129 11.79 3.68 -13.88
C ALA A 129 12.04 2.95 -12.55
N VAL A 130 13.27 2.50 -12.37
CA VAL A 130 13.74 1.83 -11.17
C VAL A 130 14.03 2.89 -10.11
N ALA A 131 13.26 2.89 -9.02
CA ALA A 131 13.55 3.75 -7.89
C ALA A 131 14.81 3.27 -7.17
N GLN A 132 14.84 1.99 -6.83
CA GLN A 132 15.92 1.35 -6.10
C GLN A 132 16.01 -0.13 -6.45
N VAL A 133 17.18 -0.71 -6.18
CA VAL A 133 17.45 -2.14 -6.34
C VAL A 133 17.89 -2.71 -5.01
N LEU A 134 17.25 -3.78 -4.56
CA LEU A 134 17.64 -4.46 -3.32
C LEU A 134 19.03 -5.11 -3.48
N PRO A 135 19.98 -4.87 -2.57
CA PRO A 135 21.28 -5.53 -2.61
C PRO A 135 21.17 -7.06 -2.56
N GLY A 136 21.95 -7.74 -3.39
CA GLY A 136 21.96 -9.22 -3.48
C GLY A 136 20.77 -9.83 -4.22
N SER A 137 19.84 -9.02 -4.75
CA SER A 137 18.70 -9.49 -5.53
C SER A 137 19.07 -9.90 -6.98
N PRO A 138 18.17 -10.59 -7.69
CA PRO A 138 18.33 -10.88 -9.12
C PRO A 138 18.52 -9.61 -9.98
N ALA A 139 17.82 -8.52 -9.68
CA ALA A 139 17.99 -7.25 -10.38
C ALA A 139 19.38 -6.65 -10.14
N HIS A 140 19.88 -6.72 -8.90
CA HIS A 140 21.24 -6.29 -8.58
C HIS A 140 22.28 -7.12 -9.34
N ALA A 141 22.12 -8.44 -9.37
CA ALA A 141 23.01 -9.34 -10.09
C ALA A 141 23.00 -9.09 -11.62
N ALA A 142 21.86 -8.66 -12.16
CA ALA A 142 21.71 -8.29 -13.57
C ALA A 142 22.27 -6.89 -13.92
N GLY A 143 22.83 -6.16 -12.95
CA GLY A 143 23.43 -4.83 -13.17
C GLY A 143 22.43 -3.70 -13.38
N ILE A 144 21.17 -3.93 -13.00
CA ILE A 144 20.12 -2.90 -13.00
C ILE A 144 20.44 -1.88 -11.91
N GLN A 145 20.20 -0.61 -12.20
CA GLN A 145 20.53 0.52 -11.33
C GLN A 145 19.31 1.40 -11.10
N ALA A 146 19.37 2.19 -10.03
CA ALA A 146 18.41 3.26 -9.84
C ALA A 146 18.42 4.22 -11.04
N ASN A 147 17.24 4.73 -11.39
CA ASN A 147 16.94 5.58 -12.55
C ASN A 147 17.03 4.90 -13.92
N ASP A 148 17.26 3.59 -14.00
CA ASP A 148 17.02 2.88 -15.26
C ASP A 148 15.53 3.01 -15.62
N ALA A 149 15.23 3.52 -16.80
CA ALA A 149 13.86 3.48 -17.32
C ALA A 149 13.55 2.06 -17.78
N ILE A 150 12.40 1.52 -17.38
CA ILE A 150 11.92 0.24 -17.89
C ILE A 150 11.05 0.53 -19.11
N VAL A 151 11.44 -0.01 -20.26
CA VAL A 151 10.75 0.18 -21.54
C VAL A 151 10.02 -1.08 -22.00
N ALA A 152 10.40 -2.26 -21.51
CA ALA A 152 9.69 -3.51 -21.76
C ALA A 152 9.85 -4.51 -20.61
N ILE A 153 8.81 -5.33 -20.38
CA ILE A 153 8.80 -6.42 -19.38
C ILE A 153 8.36 -7.71 -20.08
N ASP A 154 9.30 -8.64 -20.25
CA ASP A 154 9.08 -9.95 -20.88
C ASP A 154 8.40 -9.78 -22.26
N GLY A 155 9.04 -9.02 -23.14
CA GLY A 155 8.56 -8.71 -24.50
C GLY A 155 7.38 -7.73 -24.59
N GLN A 156 6.70 -7.41 -23.48
CA GLN A 156 5.60 -6.44 -23.48
C GLN A 156 6.16 -5.02 -23.27
N ALA A 157 5.93 -4.13 -24.24
CA ALA A 157 6.33 -2.74 -24.11
C ALA A 157 5.55 -2.05 -22.95
N VAL A 158 6.26 -1.24 -22.15
CA VAL A 158 5.65 -0.48 -21.05
C VAL A 158 4.62 0.52 -21.56
N ALA A 159 4.83 1.09 -22.75
CA ALA A 159 3.87 1.97 -23.42
C ALA A 159 2.55 1.30 -23.81
N ALA A 160 2.48 -0.04 -23.76
CA ALA A 160 1.28 -0.82 -24.02
C ALA A 160 0.66 -1.41 -22.73
N LEU A 161 1.16 -1.03 -21.56
CA LEU A 161 0.51 -1.35 -20.29
C LEU A 161 -0.64 -0.36 -20.06
N GLU A 162 -1.80 -0.89 -19.72
CA GLU A 162 -3.01 -0.11 -19.43
C GLU A 162 -3.24 -0.10 -17.91
N PRO A 163 -3.00 1.02 -17.21
CA PRO A 163 -3.32 1.14 -15.78
C PRO A 163 -4.83 1.06 -15.55
N GLU A 164 -5.23 0.46 -14.43
CA GLU A 164 -6.64 0.38 -14.07
C GLU A 164 -7.11 1.70 -13.45
N GLN A 165 -8.07 2.39 -14.08
CA GLN A 165 -8.70 3.61 -13.54
C GLN A 165 -7.66 4.68 -13.08
N ASP A 166 -7.72 5.07 -11.80
CA ASP A 166 -6.88 6.07 -11.15
C ASP A 166 -5.55 5.49 -10.59
N HIS A 167 -5.19 4.25 -10.95
CA HIS A 167 -3.94 3.63 -10.51
C HIS A 167 -2.76 4.07 -11.39
N PRO A 168 -1.57 4.27 -10.81
CA PRO A 168 -0.39 4.67 -11.57
C PRO A 168 0.16 3.55 -12.45
N LEU A 169 0.89 3.92 -13.51
CA LEU A 169 1.57 3.02 -14.44
C LEU A 169 2.47 1.99 -13.74
N ARG A 170 3.10 2.37 -12.64
CA ARG A 170 3.87 1.48 -11.78
C ARG A 170 3.08 0.24 -11.35
N ASP A 171 1.80 0.37 -11.01
CA ASP A 171 0.98 -0.75 -10.53
C ASP A 171 0.73 -1.76 -11.65
N ALA A 172 0.50 -1.28 -12.87
CA ALA A 172 0.39 -2.13 -14.06
C ALA A 172 1.71 -2.85 -14.38
N ALA A 173 2.84 -2.15 -14.20
CA ALA A 173 4.17 -2.75 -14.36
C ALA A 173 4.45 -3.83 -13.31
N PHE A 174 4.13 -3.59 -12.03
CA PHE A 174 4.27 -4.59 -10.97
C PHE A 174 3.38 -5.81 -11.22
N ALA A 175 2.14 -5.60 -11.66
CA ALA A 175 1.27 -6.68 -12.07
C ALA A 175 1.90 -7.50 -13.20
N ARG A 176 2.44 -6.84 -14.23
CA ARG A 176 3.13 -7.52 -15.34
C ARG A 176 4.35 -8.31 -14.86
N LEU A 177 5.15 -7.77 -13.95
CA LEU A 177 6.26 -8.49 -13.31
C LEU A 177 5.76 -9.71 -12.54
N ALA A 178 4.72 -9.56 -11.71
CA ALA A 178 4.16 -10.66 -10.93
C ALA A 178 3.60 -11.78 -11.83
N ASP A 179 2.99 -11.41 -12.95
CA ASP A 179 2.38 -12.35 -13.91
C ASP A 179 3.41 -12.97 -14.86
N SER A 180 4.66 -12.50 -14.86
CA SER A 180 5.72 -13.11 -15.66
C SER A 180 6.10 -14.52 -15.16
N GLY A 181 5.56 -15.02 -14.05
CA GLY A 181 5.74 -16.40 -13.63
C GLY A 181 7.13 -16.69 -13.05
N PRO A 182 7.22 -17.35 -11.90
CA PRO A 182 8.50 -17.52 -11.21
C PRO A 182 9.41 -18.57 -11.85
N GLY A 183 10.71 -18.47 -11.60
CA GLY A 183 11.69 -19.53 -11.94
C GLY A 183 12.07 -19.63 -13.42
N ARG A 184 11.56 -18.75 -14.28
CA ARG A 184 12.03 -18.59 -15.67
C ARG A 184 12.85 -17.31 -15.83
N PRO A 185 13.74 -17.25 -16.84
CA PRO A 185 14.39 -16.00 -17.20
C PRO A 185 13.35 -14.90 -17.47
N LEU A 186 13.50 -13.77 -16.79
CA LEU A 186 12.70 -12.56 -16.97
C LEU A 186 13.57 -11.54 -17.70
N GLU A 187 13.20 -11.20 -18.93
CA GLU A 187 13.87 -10.17 -19.70
C GLU A 187 13.24 -8.80 -19.45
N LEU A 188 14.08 -7.80 -19.17
CA LEU A 188 13.70 -6.40 -19.10
C LEU A 188 14.43 -5.61 -20.18
N GLY A 189 13.64 -4.88 -20.97
CA GLY A 189 14.15 -3.80 -21.79
C GLY A 189 14.28 -2.55 -20.92
N LEU A 190 15.48 -1.99 -20.87
CA LEU A 190 15.84 -0.83 -20.07
C LEU A 190 16.37 0.29 -20.98
N ARG A 191 16.33 1.52 -20.47
CA ARG A 191 17.06 2.65 -21.03
C ARG A 191 17.80 3.40 -19.94
N ARG A 192 19.08 3.70 -20.19
CA ARG A 192 19.96 4.42 -19.27
C ARG A 192 20.76 5.46 -20.05
N ALA A 193 20.59 6.73 -19.73
CA ALA A 193 21.25 7.85 -20.39
C ALA A 193 21.07 7.79 -21.92
N GLY A 194 19.84 7.52 -22.38
CA GLY A 194 19.48 7.40 -23.79
C GLY A 194 19.91 6.10 -24.47
N GLN A 195 20.62 5.19 -23.79
CA GLN A 195 21.06 3.91 -24.36
C GLN A 195 20.10 2.78 -23.99
N ASP A 196 19.67 2.00 -24.98
CA ASP A 196 18.86 0.80 -24.75
C ASP A 196 19.74 -0.35 -24.22
N ILE A 197 19.29 -0.98 -23.15
CA ILE A 197 19.96 -2.08 -22.44
C ILE A 197 18.96 -3.22 -22.32
N THR A 198 19.41 -4.46 -22.52
CA THR A 198 18.62 -5.65 -22.20
C THR A 198 19.23 -6.31 -20.96
N ALA A 199 18.41 -6.53 -19.93
CA ALA A 199 18.81 -7.23 -18.73
C ALA A 199 17.98 -8.52 -18.58
N THR A 200 18.63 -9.61 -18.23
CA THR A 200 17.96 -10.89 -17.97
C THR A 200 18.12 -11.27 -16.51
N LEU A 201 17.01 -11.45 -15.80
CA LEU A 201 16.96 -11.84 -14.40
C LEU A 201 16.59 -13.32 -14.31
N THR A 202 17.10 -14.02 -13.30
CA THR A 202 16.60 -15.36 -12.91
C THR A 202 16.01 -15.28 -11.50
N PRO A 203 14.78 -14.73 -11.36
CA PRO A 203 14.21 -14.49 -10.04
C PRO A 203 13.66 -15.79 -9.41
N PRO A 204 13.95 -16.03 -8.11
CA PRO A 204 13.35 -17.15 -7.40
C PRO A 204 11.83 -16.94 -7.20
N PRO A 205 11.07 -18.02 -6.97
CA PRO A 205 9.67 -17.90 -6.59
C PRO A 205 9.51 -17.31 -5.18
N GLY A 206 8.53 -16.44 -5.02
CA GLY A 206 7.99 -16.04 -3.73
C GLY A 206 6.46 -16.07 -3.75
N CYS A 207 5.84 -15.96 -2.58
CA CYS A 207 4.39 -15.80 -2.51
C CYS A 207 3.92 -14.52 -3.20
N ARG A 208 2.84 -14.64 -4.00
CA ARG A 208 2.25 -13.50 -4.70
C ARG A 208 1.57 -12.56 -3.72
N ALA A 209 2.23 -11.44 -3.45
CA ALA A 209 1.70 -10.32 -2.68
C ALA A 209 2.47 -9.07 -3.12
N LEU A 210 1.86 -8.17 -3.87
CA LEU A 210 2.54 -6.90 -4.18
C LEU A 210 2.51 -6.05 -2.90
N VAL A 211 3.64 -5.49 -2.47
CA VAL A 211 3.72 -4.68 -1.24
C VAL A 211 4.44 -3.37 -1.58
N GLU A 212 3.90 -2.24 -1.15
CA GLU A 212 4.44 -0.92 -1.50
C GLU A 212 4.13 0.17 -0.48
N VAL A 213 4.88 1.27 -0.56
CA VAL A 213 4.59 2.48 0.19
C VAL A 213 3.70 3.42 -0.63
N MET A 214 2.66 3.97 0.01
CA MET A 214 1.88 5.08 -0.55
C MET A 214 2.42 6.43 -0.08
N ALA A 215 2.78 7.28 -1.04
CA ALA A 215 3.05 8.68 -0.81
C ALA A 215 1.72 9.48 -0.78
N GLY A 216 1.32 9.98 0.39
CA GLY A 216 0.28 11.02 0.49
C GLY A 216 -1.17 10.58 0.80
N ALA A 217 -1.42 9.35 1.23
CA ALA A 217 -2.78 8.90 1.55
C ALA A 217 -3.25 9.22 2.99
N ASP A 218 -4.51 9.61 3.13
CA ASP A 218 -5.27 9.57 4.38
C ASP A 218 -5.66 8.11 4.69
N GLY A 219 -4.87 7.42 5.50
CA GLY A 219 -5.09 6.01 5.85
C GLY A 219 -3.81 5.31 6.30
N ILE A 220 -3.92 4.15 6.94
CA ILE A 220 -2.77 3.37 7.45
C ILE A 220 -2.24 2.44 6.36
N ALA A 221 -3.12 1.65 5.76
CA ALA A 221 -2.82 0.72 4.68
C ALA A 221 -4.04 0.58 3.76
N ARG A 222 -3.80 0.20 2.51
CA ARG A 222 -4.81 -0.13 1.48
C ARG A 222 -4.47 -1.46 0.85
N SER A 223 -5.49 -2.25 0.57
CA SER A 223 -5.33 -3.42 -0.30
C SER A 223 -6.53 -3.53 -1.21
N ASP A 224 -6.28 -3.59 -2.52
CA ASP A 224 -7.27 -3.90 -3.56
C ASP A 224 -7.27 -5.39 -3.91
N GLY A 225 -6.56 -6.19 -3.10
CA GLY A 225 -6.33 -7.62 -3.29
C GLY A 225 -5.40 -7.98 -4.45
N ARG A 226 -4.72 -6.99 -5.04
CA ARG A 226 -3.54 -7.15 -5.92
C ARG A 226 -2.30 -6.59 -5.23
N VAL A 227 -2.43 -5.44 -4.57
CA VAL A 227 -1.34 -4.71 -3.91
C VAL A 227 -1.68 -4.38 -2.45
N ILE A 228 -0.74 -4.60 -1.54
CA ILE A 228 -0.72 -4.17 -0.14
C ILE A 228 0.07 -2.87 -0.07
N GLN A 229 -0.66 -1.78 0.07
CA GLN A 229 -0.16 -0.42 0.16
C GLN A 229 -0.07 0.00 1.62
N ILE A 230 1.09 0.46 2.10
CA ILE A 230 1.26 0.98 3.46
C ILE A 230 1.62 2.46 3.39
N SER A 231 0.95 3.31 4.15
CA SER A 231 1.24 4.75 4.12
C SER A 231 2.64 5.04 4.64
N TRP A 232 3.38 5.88 3.90
CA TRP A 232 4.73 6.35 4.25
C TRP A 232 4.85 6.78 5.71
N ARG A 233 3.83 7.48 6.24
CA ARG A 233 3.82 8.02 7.60
C ARG A 233 3.99 6.94 8.67
N PHE A 234 3.58 5.71 8.38
CA PHE A 234 3.72 4.57 9.28
C PHE A 234 5.04 3.85 9.07
N VAL A 235 5.41 3.56 7.82
CA VAL A 235 6.67 2.85 7.51
C VAL A 235 7.90 3.63 7.99
N ALA A 236 7.85 4.96 7.93
CA ALA A 236 8.91 5.84 8.44
C ALA A 236 9.08 5.79 9.97
N GLN A 237 8.02 5.43 10.71
CA GLN A 237 8.01 5.44 12.18
C GLN A 237 8.18 4.05 12.78
N TRP A 238 7.82 3.00 12.04
CA TRP A 238 7.92 1.63 12.48
C TRP A 238 9.31 1.06 12.32
N THR A 239 9.68 0.17 13.23
CA THR A 239 10.89 -0.66 13.14
C THR A 239 10.73 -1.76 12.08
N ASP A 240 11.84 -2.36 11.63
CA ASP A 240 11.77 -3.51 10.71
C ASP A 240 11.03 -4.71 11.32
N GLU A 241 11.11 -4.84 12.64
CA GLU A 241 10.37 -5.80 13.45
C GLU A 241 8.86 -5.61 13.38
N GLU A 242 8.38 -4.36 13.51
CA GLU A 242 6.97 -4.01 13.40
C GLU A 242 6.48 -4.13 11.95
N LEU A 243 7.31 -3.75 10.97
CA LEU A 243 7.03 -3.97 9.55
C LEU A 243 6.87 -5.45 9.25
N ALA A 244 7.75 -6.31 9.78
CA ALA A 244 7.66 -7.74 9.58
C ALA A 244 6.36 -8.32 10.13
N ALA A 245 5.91 -7.88 11.32
CA ALA A 245 4.64 -8.31 11.89
C ALA A 245 3.45 -7.97 11.00
N ILE A 246 3.38 -6.72 10.50
CA ILE A 246 2.30 -6.29 9.61
C ILE A 246 2.37 -6.99 8.25
N VAL A 247 3.54 -7.05 7.62
CA VAL A 247 3.68 -7.72 6.32
C VAL A 247 3.37 -9.20 6.43
N ALA A 248 3.72 -9.87 7.53
CA ALA A 248 3.33 -11.25 7.78
C ALA A 248 1.81 -11.39 7.91
N HIS A 249 1.13 -10.49 8.62
CA HIS A 249 -0.33 -10.47 8.72
C HIS A 249 -1.00 -10.30 7.34
N GLU A 250 -0.54 -9.34 6.54
CA GLU A 250 -1.09 -9.09 5.20
C GLU A 250 -0.80 -10.26 4.25
N LEU A 251 0.40 -10.84 4.31
CA LEU A 251 0.75 -12.03 3.54
C LEU A 251 -0.13 -13.23 3.93
N ALA A 252 -0.54 -13.35 5.20
CA ALA A 252 -1.44 -14.41 5.65
C ALA A 252 -2.80 -14.35 4.95
N HIS A 253 -3.36 -13.16 4.69
CA HIS A 253 -4.59 -13.03 3.90
C HIS A 253 -4.44 -13.60 2.48
N SER A 254 -3.29 -13.37 1.85
CA SER A 254 -2.98 -13.94 0.53
C SER A 254 -2.79 -15.46 0.58
N VAL A 255 -2.05 -15.97 1.57
CA VAL A 255 -1.81 -17.42 1.75
C VAL A 255 -3.11 -18.18 2.01
N LEU A 256 -4.00 -17.63 2.83
CA LEU A 256 -5.31 -18.21 3.19
C LEU A 256 -6.41 -17.92 2.16
N GLU A 257 -6.09 -17.20 1.09
CA GLU A 257 -7.01 -16.82 0.01
C GLU A 257 -8.31 -16.19 0.53
N HIS A 258 -8.20 -15.33 1.55
CA HIS A 258 -9.37 -14.71 2.20
C HIS A 258 -10.27 -13.99 1.20
N ARG A 259 -9.70 -13.27 0.22
CA ARG A 259 -10.46 -12.62 -0.85
C ARG A 259 -11.31 -13.62 -1.64
N ARG A 260 -10.70 -14.68 -2.19
CA ARG A 260 -11.40 -15.71 -2.96
C ARG A 260 -12.54 -16.35 -2.15
N ARG A 261 -12.27 -16.65 -0.87
CA ARG A 261 -13.25 -17.27 0.04
C ARG A 261 -14.41 -16.33 0.38
N LEU A 262 -14.14 -15.03 0.54
CA LEU A 262 -15.16 -14.00 0.78
C LEU A 262 -16.01 -13.72 -0.46
N GLU A 263 -15.40 -13.58 -1.63
CA GLU A 263 -16.10 -13.41 -2.91
C GLU A 263 -17.02 -14.61 -3.19
N ALA A 264 -16.54 -15.83 -2.93
CA ALA A 264 -17.34 -17.05 -3.03
C ALA A 264 -18.53 -17.10 -2.05
N ALA A 265 -18.44 -16.39 -0.93
CA ALA A 265 -19.52 -16.23 0.04
C ALA A 265 -20.48 -15.07 -0.30
N GLY A 266 -20.31 -14.42 -1.46
CA GLY A 266 -21.15 -13.28 -1.89
C GLY A 266 -20.77 -11.95 -1.22
N VAL A 267 -19.70 -11.91 -0.44
CA VAL A 267 -19.17 -10.69 0.17
C VAL A 267 -18.33 -9.98 -0.88
N LYS A 268 -18.90 -8.95 -1.52
CA LYS A 268 -18.14 -8.06 -2.41
C LYS A 268 -17.13 -7.29 -1.56
N THR A 269 -15.85 -7.55 -1.79
CA THR A 269 -14.76 -6.95 -1.02
C THR A 269 -14.44 -5.56 -1.56
N GLY A 270 -14.95 -4.52 -0.89
CA GLY A 270 -14.26 -3.23 -0.81
C GLY A 270 -13.36 -3.23 0.42
N PHE A 271 -12.10 -2.75 0.26
CA PHE A 271 -11.12 -2.27 1.26
C PHE A 271 -11.67 -2.21 2.69
N LEU A 272 -10.95 -2.71 3.71
CA LEU A 272 -10.99 -2.47 5.18
C LEU A 272 -12.29 -1.92 5.87
N GLY A 273 -13.11 -1.10 5.21
CA GLY A 273 -14.45 -0.64 5.54
C GLY A 273 -15.65 -1.25 4.79
N GLU A 274 -15.55 -2.13 3.80
CA GLU A 274 -16.74 -2.74 3.15
C GLU A 274 -16.94 -4.24 3.45
N PHE A 275 -16.43 -4.70 4.59
CA PHE A 275 -16.96 -5.92 5.21
C PHE A 275 -18.44 -5.68 5.59
N GLY A 276 -19.34 -5.97 4.67
CA GLY A 276 -20.78 -5.76 4.82
C GLY A 276 -21.29 -6.45 6.08
N ARG A 277 -21.66 -5.65 7.10
CA ARG A 277 -22.54 -5.93 8.26
C ARG A 277 -22.28 -7.18 9.15
N ASN A 278 -21.50 -8.18 8.74
CA ASN A 278 -21.28 -9.44 9.47
C ASN A 278 -19.99 -9.41 10.29
N ARG A 279 -20.12 -9.01 11.56
CA ARG A 279 -19.00 -8.91 12.51
C ARG A 279 -18.31 -10.23 12.81
N ARG A 280 -19.02 -11.36 12.69
CA ARG A 280 -18.47 -12.68 12.98
C ARG A 280 -17.46 -13.10 11.92
N LEU A 281 -17.82 -12.93 10.65
CA LEU A 281 -16.97 -13.28 9.52
C LEU A 281 -15.66 -12.48 9.51
N ARG A 282 -15.74 -11.17 9.80
CA ARG A 282 -14.56 -10.33 10.01
C ARG A 282 -13.62 -10.86 11.08
N ARG A 283 -14.14 -11.13 12.28
CA ARG A 283 -13.33 -11.67 13.38
C ARG A 283 -12.66 -12.98 13.00
N GLN A 284 -13.36 -13.84 12.27
CA GLN A 284 -12.79 -15.09 11.79
C GLN A 284 -11.61 -14.85 10.83
N VAL A 285 -11.81 -14.04 9.79
CA VAL A 285 -10.76 -13.68 8.80
C VAL A 285 -9.51 -13.12 9.48
N GLU A 286 -9.68 -12.15 10.38
CA GLU A 286 -8.57 -11.51 11.08
C GLU A 286 -7.86 -12.45 12.06
N SER A 287 -8.62 -13.31 12.74
CA SER A 287 -8.04 -14.32 13.64
C SER A 287 -7.25 -15.36 12.86
N GLU A 288 -7.76 -15.82 11.71
CA GLU A 288 -7.04 -16.75 10.82
C GLU A 288 -5.72 -16.11 10.35
N ALA A 289 -5.72 -14.82 9.98
CA ALA A 289 -4.53 -14.09 9.56
C ALA A 289 -3.51 -13.89 10.71
N ASP A 290 -3.97 -13.53 11.91
CA ASP A 290 -3.10 -13.42 13.10
C ASP A 290 -2.38 -14.73 13.41
N LEU A 291 -3.13 -15.84 13.47
CA LEU A 291 -2.57 -17.15 13.78
C LEU A 291 -1.58 -17.60 12.71
N LEU A 292 -1.86 -17.36 11.43
CA LEU A 292 -0.91 -17.73 10.39
C LEU A 292 0.34 -16.82 10.40
N SER A 293 0.22 -15.54 10.75
CA SER A 293 1.32 -14.58 10.73
C SER A 293 2.54 -15.03 11.56
N VAL A 294 2.33 -15.68 12.71
CA VAL A 294 3.43 -16.19 13.55
C VAL A 294 4.21 -17.31 12.88
N HIS A 295 3.56 -18.16 12.08
CA HIS A 295 4.24 -19.16 11.28
C HIS A 295 5.05 -18.53 10.15
N LEU A 296 4.49 -17.51 9.48
CA LEU A 296 5.17 -16.83 8.38
C LEU A 296 6.45 -16.14 8.86
N LEU A 297 6.40 -15.51 10.03
CA LEU A 297 7.56 -14.93 10.71
C LEU A 297 8.61 -16.02 11.04
N ALA A 298 8.19 -17.11 11.68
CA ALA A 298 9.10 -18.20 12.06
C ALA A 298 9.79 -18.82 10.84
N ASN A 299 9.05 -19.06 9.76
CA ASN A 299 9.59 -19.60 8.50
C ASN A 299 10.63 -18.67 7.88
N ALA A 300 10.45 -17.36 8.04
CA ALA A 300 11.41 -16.35 7.60
C ALA A 300 12.64 -16.21 8.52
N GLY A 301 12.77 -17.03 9.56
CA GLY A 301 13.83 -16.94 10.56
C GLY A 301 13.73 -15.68 11.42
N LEU A 302 12.51 -15.15 11.57
CA LEU A 302 12.20 -14.04 12.47
C LEU A 302 11.57 -14.58 13.75
N ASP A 303 11.66 -13.80 14.83
CA ASP A 303 11.01 -14.16 16.09
C ASP A 303 9.47 -14.16 15.91
N PRO A 304 8.77 -15.30 16.08
CA PRO A 304 7.32 -15.33 15.93
C PRO A 304 6.60 -14.44 16.96
N TYR A 305 7.25 -14.10 18.08
CA TYR A 305 6.68 -13.18 19.07
C TYR A 305 6.65 -11.71 18.61
N LEU A 306 7.19 -11.37 17.43
CA LEU A 306 7.05 -10.04 16.85
C LEU A 306 5.59 -9.63 16.67
N ALA A 307 4.73 -10.54 16.22
CA ALA A 307 3.31 -10.25 16.03
C ALA A 307 2.56 -9.96 17.36
N PRO A 308 2.63 -10.79 18.41
CA PRO A 308 2.01 -10.47 19.69
C PRO A 308 2.66 -9.25 20.40
N ARG A 309 3.95 -8.98 20.18
CA ARG A 309 4.59 -7.73 20.66
C ARG A 309 4.02 -6.51 19.94
N PHE A 310 3.85 -6.58 18.63
CA PHE A 310 3.23 -5.51 17.82
C PHE A 310 1.84 -5.13 18.34
N TRP A 311 0.96 -6.12 18.57
CA TRP A 311 -0.39 -5.85 19.07
C TRP A 311 -0.42 -5.28 20.49
N ARG A 312 0.67 -5.40 21.25
CA ARG A 312 0.83 -4.73 22.56
C ARG A 312 1.50 -3.37 22.47
N SER A 313 2.17 -3.05 21.37
CA SER A 313 2.87 -1.78 21.21
C SER A 313 1.89 -0.61 21.00
N GLU A 314 2.39 0.62 21.13
CA GLU A 314 1.60 1.80 20.79
C GLU A 314 1.17 1.80 19.33
N ALA A 315 1.97 1.24 18.41
CA ALA A 315 1.61 1.12 17.00
C ALA A 315 0.37 0.24 16.82
N GLY A 316 0.34 -0.96 17.41
CA GLY A 316 -0.82 -1.85 17.38
C GLY A 316 -2.06 -1.23 18.03
N GLN A 317 -1.88 -0.50 19.14
CA GLN A 317 -2.96 0.22 19.82
C GLN A 317 -3.50 1.39 18.97
N ARG A 318 -2.65 2.11 18.23
CA ARG A 318 -3.08 3.19 17.33
C ARG A 318 -3.79 2.66 16.08
N MET A 319 -3.35 1.52 15.55
CA MET A 319 -4.05 0.84 14.46
C MET A 319 -5.46 0.40 14.87
N ASP A 320 -5.61 -0.04 16.13
CA ASP A 320 -6.92 -0.31 16.74
C ASP A 320 -7.78 0.97 16.90
N ALA A 321 -7.16 2.08 17.30
CA ALA A 321 -7.84 3.32 17.65
C ALA A 321 -8.36 4.16 16.46
N GLY A 322 -7.79 4.02 15.25
CA GLY A 322 -8.08 4.88 14.10
C GLY A 322 -9.06 4.33 13.05
N VAL A 323 -9.09 3.00 12.85
CA VAL A 323 -9.87 2.34 11.76
C VAL A 323 -10.64 1.10 12.26
N LEU A 324 -10.22 0.47 13.36
CA LEU A 324 -10.70 -0.83 13.82
C LEU A 324 -11.61 -0.79 15.06
N ARG A 325 -11.99 0.40 15.53
CA ARG A 325 -12.85 0.64 16.71
C ARG A 325 -14.31 0.18 16.58
N SER A 326 -14.65 -0.65 15.60
CA SER A 326 -15.92 -1.36 15.61
C SER A 326 -15.74 -2.61 16.46
N GLY A 327 -16.70 -2.95 17.34
CA GLY A 327 -16.71 -4.26 18.03
C GLY A 327 -16.87 -5.49 17.09
N ALA A 328 -16.44 -5.35 15.84
CA ALA A 328 -16.23 -6.37 14.84
C ALA A 328 -14.77 -6.88 14.85
N TYR A 329 -13.89 -6.36 15.69
CA TYR A 329 -12.51 -6.81 15.85
C TYR A 329 -12.24 -7.21 17.31
N SER A 330 -11.37 -8.20 17.52
CA SER A 330 -10.90 -8.61 18.84
C SER A 330 -9.94 -7.56 19.39
N ALA A 331 -10.01 -7.27 20.70
CA ALA A 331 -9.12 -6.28 21.31
C ALA A 331 -7.65 -6.68 21.11
N PRO A 332 -6.70 -5.73 20.95
CA PRO A 332 -5.29 -6.03 20.67
C PRO A 332 -4.65 -7.05 21.62
N ARG A 333 -4.97 -6.96 22.92
CA ARG A 333 -4.49 -7.93 23.92
C ARG A 333 -5.02 -9.35 23.71
N GLN A 334 -6.25 -9.50 23.24
CA GLN A 334 -6.84 -10.80 22.93
C GLN A 334 -6.21 -11.41 21.68
N ARG A 335 -5.97 -10.59 20.64
CA ARG A 335 -5.21 -11.00 19.45
C ARG A 335 -3.83 -11.51 19.86
N ALA A 336 -3.08 -10.71 20.63
CA ALA A 336 -1.77 -11.08 21.15
C ALA A 336 -1.76 -12.41 21.92
N ALA A 337 -2.72 -12.60 22.83
CA ALA A 337 -2.84 -13.85 23.59
C ALA A 337 -3.15 -15.07 22.71
N ALA A 338 -3.97 -14.91 21.68
CA ALA A 338 -4.27 -15.99 20.73
C ALA A 338 -3.03 -16.41 19.93
N MET A 339 -2.24 -15.44 19.44
CA MET A 339 -0.97 -15.72 18.77
C MET A 339 0.06 -16.39 19.70
N GLU A 340 0.12 -16.01 20.97
CA GLU A 340 1.02 -16.68 21.93
C GLU A 340 0.63 -18.14 22.17
N ALA A 341 -0.69 -18.41 22.24
CA ALA A 341 -1.19 -19.77 22.32
C ALA A 341 -0.83 -20.58 21.07
N GLU A 342 -0.93 -19.96 19.88
CA GLU A 342 -0.52 -20.57 18.61
C GLU A 342 0.97 -20.93 18.59
N ILE A 343 1.82 -19.99 19.01
CA ILE A 343 3.26 -20.21 19.10
C ILE A 343 3.56 -21.38 20.04
N ALA A 344 2.95 -21.41 21.23
CA ALA A 344 3.14 -22.48 22.21
C ALA A 344 2.67 -23.84 21.68
N ALA A 345 1.52 -23.89 21.01
CA ALA A 345 0.92 -25.12 20.53
C ALA A 345 1.61 -25.67 19.26
N HIS A 346 2.10 -24.79 18.37
CA HIS A 346 2.49 -25.18 17.01
C HIS A 346 3.90 -24.79 16.56
N LEU A 347 4.65 -23.99 17.32
CA LEU A 347 6.01 -23.59 16.94
C LEU A 347 7.07 -23.98 17.99
N GLN A 348 6.76 -23.89 19.28
CA GLN A 348 7.73 -24.22 20.32
C GLN A 348 8.16 -25.69 20.25
N GLY A 349 9.48 -25.91 20.12
CA GLY A 349 10.06 -27.25 20.04
C GLY A 349 9.73 -28.03 18.77
N LYS A 350 9.13 -27.39 17.76
CA LYS A 350 8.77 -28.03 16.48
C LYS A 350 9.74 -27.64 15.36
N PRO A 351 9.94 -28.52 14.36
CA PRO A 351 10.82 -28.21 13.23
C PRO A 351 10.25 -27.09 12.36
N LEU A 352 11.15 -26.29 11.79
CA LEU A 352 10.86 -25.30 10.75
C LEU A 352 11.31 -25.81 9.37
N PRO A 353 10.68 -25.37 8.26
CA PRO A 353 9.54 -24.46 8.21
C PRO A 353 8.24 -25.10 8.72
N SER A 354 7.43 -24.34 9.45
CA SER A 354 6.07 -24.70 9.83
C SER A 354 5.21 -24.83 8.58
N ARG A 355 4.44 -25.92 8.52
CA ARG A 355 3.45 -26.18 7.47
C ARG A 355 2.10 -25.53 7.74
N ALA A 356 1.82 -25.16 9.00
CA ALA A 356 0.54 -24.59 9.42
C ALA A 356 -0.70 -25.37 8.91
N ASP A 357 -0.61 -26.71 8.81
CA ASP A 357 -1.60 -27.54 8.10
C ASP A 357 -3.03 -27.34 8.66
N HIS A 358 -3.18 -27.09 9.96
CA HIS A 358 -4.47 -26.87 10.62
C HIS A 358 -5.16 -25.55 10.19
N LEU A 359 -4.41 -24.51 9.83
CA LEU A 359 -4.94 -23.27 9.27
C LEU A 359 -5.17 -23.42 7.77
N LEU A 360 -4.24 -24.05 7.05
CA LEU A 360 -4.34 -24.27 5.61
C LEU A 360 -5.49 -25.20 5.23
N ALA A 361 -5.87 -26.15 6.09
CA ALA A 361 -7.07 -26.96 5.90
C ALA A 361 -8.35 -26.09 5.83
N GLY A 362 -8.38 -24.97 6.55
CA GLY A 362 -9.49 -24.00 6.51
C GLY A 362 -9.62 -23.25 5.19
N ARG A 363 -8.56 -23.17 4.38
CA ARG A 363 -8.55 -22.47 3.08
C ARG A 363 -9.51 -23.09 2.06
N GLU A 364 -9.83 -24.38 2.21
CA GLU A 364 -10.79 -25.07 1.33
C GLU A 364 -12.23 -24.93 1.81
N VAL A 365 -12.45 -24.44 3.03
CA VAL A 365 -13.78 -24.31 3.63
C VAL A 365 -14.38 -22.96 3.25
N PRO A 366 -15.52 -22.93 2.54
CA PRO A 366 -16.22 -21.69 2.22
C PRO A 366 -16.70 -21.00 3.50
N TYR A 367 -16.67 -19.66 3.51
CA TYR A 367 -17.35 -18.92 4.56
C TYR A 367 -18.86 -19.07 4.40
N THR A 368 -19.55 -19.45 5.48
CA THR A 368 -21.02 -19.57 5.48
C THR A 368 -21.64 -18.37 6.16
N GLU A 369 -22.54 -17.67 5.49
CA GLU A 369 -23.49 -16.77 6.14
C GLU A 369 -24.55 -17.62 6.86
N ARG A 370 -24.29 -17.98 8.13
CA ARG A 370 -25.35 -18.45 9.04
C ARG A 370 -25.36 -17.63 10.31
#